data_AF-A0A0B6RX89-F1
#
_entry.id   AF-A0A0B6RX89-F1
#
_cell.length_a   1.000
_cell.length_b   1.000
_cell.length_c   1.000
_cell.angle_alpha   90.00
_cell.angle_beta   90.00
_cell.angle_gamma   90.00
#
_symmetry.space_group_name_H-M   'P 1'
#
loop_
_entity.id
_entity.type
_entity.pdbx_description
1 polymer ?
#
loop_
_entity_poly.entity_id
_entity_poly.type
_entity_poly.pdbx_seq_one_letter_code
_entity_poly.pdbx_strand_id
1 'polypeptide(L)'
;MIELSPPSRPAARRPRAAAGATPRAVPAARTTATTTARTIPGSLGRPLLAMFRQPAAREARAARLRRLARGAALAATLAGATLAARAQGAPQSIDWEVRVVHAGQTVDTFHQTTTVGQSRTDSHTYVVRLPAGCPASVEASAVAAMKPERTRSVTVAPLYVDGSTVTLALDVQETVDDGDGCSLSPRQISASHPGLAVRADGWTDWAPADKTARLVYQVRAHVVAN
;
A
#
# COMPACT_ATOMS: atom_id res chain seq x y z
N MET A 1 -31.32 -60.58 -16.57
CA MET A 1 -29.85 -60.56 -16.58
C MET A 1 -29.44 -59.38 -15.71
N ILE A 2 -28.70 -59.61 -14.63
CA ILE A 2 -28.47 -58.60 -13.58
C ILE A 2 -27.06 -58.03 -13.79
N GLU A 3 -26.96 -56.74 -14.08
CA GLU A 3 -25.69 -56.05 -14.20
C GLU A 3 -25.24 -55.56 -12.83
N LEU A 4 -24.13 -56.13 -12.32
CA LEU A 4 -23.58 -55.81 -11.00
C LEU A 4 -22.46 -54.79 -11.13
N SER A 5 -22.71 -53.56 -10.69
CA SER A 5 -21.68 -52.51 -10.58
C SER A 5 -20.54 -52.92 -9.64
N PRO A 6 -19.27 -52.69 -10.01
CA PRO A 6 -18.13 -52.99 -9.13
C PRO A 6 -17.99 -51.96 -7.99
N PRO A 7 -17.49 -52.35 -6.80
CA PRO A 7 -17.39 -51.47 -5.64
C PRO A 7 -16.19 -50.50 -5.69
N SER A 8 -16.43 -49.29 -5.18
CA SER A 8 -15.45 -48.20 -5.07
C SER A 8 -14.25 -48.55 -4.17
N ARG A 9 -13.04 -48.24 -4.63
CA ARG A 9 -11.81 -48.34 -3.80
C ARG A 9 -11.73 -47.21 -2.76
N PRO A 10 -11.32 -47.48 -1.50
CA PRO A 10 -11.06 -46.44 -0.51
C PRO A 10 -9.78 -45.65 -0.81
N ALA A 11 -9.80 -44.35 -0.50
CA ALA A 11 -8.68 -43.43 -0.75
C ALA A 11 -7.48 -43.68 0.20
N ALA A 12 -6.26 -43.58 -0.34
CA ALA A 12 -5.03 -43.76 0.42
C ALA A 12 -4.74 -42.57 1.36
N ARG A 13 -4.51 -42.88 2.63
CA ARG A 13 -4.22 -41.92 3.70
C ARG A 13 -2.77 -41.42 3.61
N ARG A 14 -2.53 -40.14 3.29
CA ARG A 14 -1.17 -39.56 3.31
C ARG A 14 -0.70 -39.25 4.74
N PRO A 15 0.61 -39.43 5.05
CA PRO A 15 1.16 -39.13 6.37
C PRO A 15 1.40 -37.62 6.57
N ARG A 16 1.25 -37.17 7.82
CA ARG A 16 1.51 -35.79 8.27
C ARG A 16 2.98 -35.66 8.67
N ALA A 17 3.80 -35.02 7.83
CA ALA A 17 5.20 -34.74 8.16
C ALA A 17 5.32 -33.55 9.14
N ALA A 18 6.30 -33.60 10.02
CA ALA A 18 6.59 -32.56 11.01
C ALA A 18 7.91 -31.85 10.72
N ALA A 19 7.90 -30.53 10.80
CA ALA A 19 9.05 -29.64 10.98
C ALA A 19 8.49 -28.26 11.44
N GLY A 20 9.04 -27.51 12.41
CA GLY A 20 10.26 -27.73 13.18
C GLY A 20 11.42 -26.85 12.70
N ALA A 21 11.40 -25.55 13.07
CA ALA A 21 12.59 -24.71 13.30
C ALA A 21 12.20 -23.26 13.66
N THR A 22 12.67 -22.76 14.80
CA THR A 22 12.75 -21.32 15.11
C THR A 22 14.12 -20.77 14.73
N PRO A 23 14.22 -19.59 14.07
CA PRO A 23 15.48 -18.86 13.96
C PRO A 23 15.75 -18.02 15.21
N ARG A 24 16.98 -18.11 15.70
CA ARG A 24 17.49 -17.42 16.90
C ARG A 24 18.11 -16.07 16.53
N ALA A 25 18.11 -15.12 17.46
CA ALA A 25 18.64 -13.77 17.27
C ALA A 25 20.14 -13.73 16.91
N VAL A 26 20.54 -12.69 16.16
CA VAL A 26 21.93 -12.32 15.86
C VAL A 26 22.25 -10.99 16.54
N PRO A 27 23.34 -10.87 17.33
CA PRO A 27 23.69 -9.63 18.02
C PRO A 27 24.49 -8.66 17.13
N ALA A 28 24.20 -7.36 17.23
CA ALA A 28 25.01 -6.31 16.62
C ALA A 28 26.29 -6.07 17.45
N ALA A 29 27.43 -5.95 16.77
CA ALA A 29 28.74 -5.80 17.39
C ALA A 29 29.02 -4.36 17.87
N ARG A 30 29.87 -4.24 18.89
CA ARG A 30 30.38 -2.96 19.43
C ARG A 30 31.24 -2.21 18.42
N THR A 31 31.22 -0.88 18.51
CA THR A 31 32.44 -0.07 18.32
C THR A 31 32.60 0.89 19.49
N THR A 32 33.74 0.79 20.18
CA THR A 32 34.12 1.62 21.33
C THR A 32 34.92 2.84 20.91
N ALA A 33 34.67 4.00 21.52
CA ALA A 33 35.58 5.15 21.46
C ALA A 33 35.83 5.69 22.87
N THR A 34 37.03 5.39 23.41
CA THR A 34 37.53 5.90 24.69
C THR A 34 38.48 7.06 24.40
N THR A 35 38.27 8.24 25.00
CA THR A 35 39.29 9.30 25.22
C THR A 35 38.75 10.23 26.32
N THR A 36 39.06 9.97 27.59
CA THR A 36 40.21 10.50 28.37
C THR A 36 39.98 11.91 28.91
N ALA A 37 39.99 12.02 30.24
CA ALA A 37 39.74 13.25 31.01
C ALA A 37 40.93 14.23 31.01
N ARG A 38 40.66 15.48 31.43
CA ARG A 38 41.62 16.59 31.51
C ARG A 38 41.79 17.05 32.98
N THR A 39 43.03 17.18 33.45
CA THR A 39 43.40 17.72 34.78
C THR A 39 44.51 18.80 34.67
N ILE A 40 44.63 19.67 35.70
CA ILE A 40 45.18 21.06 35.75
C ILE A 40 45.90 21.22 37.14
N PRO A 41 46.91 22.10 37.45
CA PRO A 41 47.42 23.37 36.83
C PRO A 41 48.97 23.44 36.63
N GLY A 42 49.57 24.65 36.42
CA GLY A 42 50.93 24.93 36.96
C GLY A 42 51.76 26.15 36.46
N SER A 43 51.67 27.30 37.15
CA SER A 43 52.76 28.24 37.52
C SER A 43 53.65 29.04 36.51
N LEU A 44 53.36 30.36 36.42
CA LEU A 44 54.22 31.57 36.57
C LEU A 44 55.69 31.65 36.07
N GLY A 45 56.00 32.75 35.34
CA GLY A 45 57.35 33.31 35.14
C GLY A 45 57.43 34.59 34.26
N ARG A 46 57.85 35.72 34.84
CA ARG A 46 58.26 37.03 34.22
C ARG A 46 59.67 37.37 34.79
N PRO A 47 60.50 38.33 34.29
CA PRO A 47 60.14 39.62 33.66
C PRO A 47 61.11 40.17 32.54
N LEU A 48 60.72 41.18 31.75
CA LEU A 48 61.07 42.65 31.73
C LEU A 48 62.24 43.12 30.81
N LEU A 49 61.99 44.26 30.13
CA LEU A 49 62.90 45.23 29.46
C LEU A 49 63.76 44.74 28.25
N ALA A 50 64.12 45.54 27.24
CA ALA A 50 63.50 46.74 26.62
C ALA A 50 64.24 47.11 25.31
N MET A 51 63.60 47.96 24.47
CA MET A 51 64.18 48.79 23.39
C MET A 51 65.00 48.12 22.25
N PHE A 52 64.54 48.28 21.00
CA PHE A 52 65.20 49.16 19.99
C PHE A 52 64.33 49.34 18.71
N ARG A 53 63.76 50.55 18.57
CA ARG A 53 63.62 51.41 17.36
C ARG A 53 63.50 50.77 15.94
N GLN A 54 62.29 50.92 15.34
CA GLN A 54 61.92 51.39 13.97
C GLN A 54 62.75 50.98 12.72
N PRO A 55 62.15 50.79 11.49
CA PRO A 55 61.16 51.72 10.90
C PRO A 55 60.01 51.08 10.09
N ALA A 56 59.24 51.92 9.39
CA ALA A 56 58.02 51.56 8.66
C ALA A 56 58.25 50.93 7.28
N ALA A 57 57.39 49.97 6.90
CA ALA A 57 57.19 49.55 5.51
C ALA A 57 55.68 49.34 5.24
N ARG A 58 55.16 49.92 4.16
CA ARG A 58 53.72 50.13 3.89
C ARG A 58 52.95 48.92 3.33
N GLU A 59 53.45 47.70 3.46
CA GLU A 59 52.98 46.56 2.64
C GLU A 59 51.98 45.59 3.32
N ALA A 60 51.62 45.82 4.58
CA ALA A 60 50.77 44.89 5.34
C ALA A 60 49.25 44.96 5.06
N ARG A 61 48.78 45.79 4.10
CA ARG A 61 47.33 45.90 3.79
C ARG A 61 46.82 44.91 2.74
N ALA A 62 47.67 44.42 1.83
CA ALA A 62 47.25 43.47 0.79
C ALA A 62 46.99 42.03 1.31
N ALA A 63 47.57 41.66 2.44
CA ALA A 63 47.51 40.28 2.97
C ALA A 63 46.24 39.95 3.80
N ARG A 64 45.48 40.95 4.26
CA ARG A 64 44.28 40.70 5.12
C ARG A 64 42.99 40.45 4.35
N LEU A 65 42.84 40.96 3.12
CA LEU A 65 41.59 40.76 2.34
C LEU A 65 41.44 39.34 1.79
N ARG A 66 42.54 38.63 1.49
CA ARG A 66 42.49 37.25 0.98
C ARG A 66 42.09 36.19 2.01
N ARG A 67 42.14 36.48 3.33
CA ARG A 67 41.67 35.55 4.38
C ARG A 67 40.20 35.72 4.76
N LEU A 68 39.59 36.88 4.50
CA LEU A 68 38.15 37.08 4.74
C LEU A 68 37.30 36.55 3.58
N ALA A 69 37.78 36.64 2.33
CA ALA A 69 37.07 36.13 1.15
C ALA A 69 36.86 34.60 1.14
N ARG A 70 37.67 33.82 1.87
CA ARG A 70 37.49 32.35 1.99
C ARG A 70 36.56 31.91 3.13
N GLY A 71 36.29 32.77 4.11
CA GLY A 71 35.38 32.45 5.21
C GLY A 71 33.90 32.60 4.83
N ALA A 72 33.57 33.62 4.04
CA ALA A 72 32.19 33.92 3.66
C ALA A 72 31.61 32.94 2.62
N ALA A 73 32.44 32.35 1.76
CA ALA A 73 32.00 31.48 0.66
C ALA A 73 31.40 30.13 1.12
N LEU A 74 31.73 29.65 2.32
CA LEU A 74 31.24 28.38 2.88
C LEU A 74 29.98 28.52 3.74
N ALA A 75 29.63 29.74 4.17
CA ALA A 75 28.37 30.00 4.88
C ALA A 75 27.17 30.13 3.92
N ALA A 76 27.41 30.61 2.70
CA ALA A 76 26.35 30.87 1.72
C ALA A 76 25.77 29.58 1.07
N THR A 77 26.53 28.48 1.02
CA THR A 77 26.09 27.23 0.36
C THR A 77 25.16 26.37 1.21
N LEU A 78 25.14 26.55 2.53
CA LEU A 78 24.28 25.79 3.46
C LEU A 78 22.88 26.39 3.67
N ALA A 79 22.68 27.66 3.29
CA ALA A 79 21.37 28.32 3.40
C ALA A 79 20.44 28.06 2.20
N GLY A 80 20.98 27.65 1.04
CA GLY A 80 20.20 27.46 -0.20
C GLY A 80 19.45 26.14 -0.30
N ALA A 81 19.82 25.11 0.47
CA ALA A 81 19.31 23.75 0.30
C ALA A 81 17.88 23.53 0.83
N THR A 82 17.35 24.41 1.68
CA THR A 82 16.04 24.21 2.33
C THR A 82 14.84 24.69 1.50
N LEU A 83 15.04 25.53 0.48
CA LEU A 83 13.93 26.06 -0.33
C LEU A 83 13.48 25.15 -1.48
N ALA A 84 14.25 24.13 -1.87
CA ALA A 84 13.85 23.18 -2.91
C ALA A 84 12.76 22.17 -2.45
N ALA A 85 12.47 22.10 -1.14
CA ALA A 85 11.65 21.05 -0.54
C ALA A 85 10.12 21.29 -0.58
N ARG A 86 9.61 22.29 -1.31
CA ARG A 86 8.17 22.64 -1.35
C ARG A 86 7.56 22.79 -2.75
N ALA A 87 8.08 22.06 -3.72
CA ALA A 87 7.45 21.88 -5.04
C ALA A 87 6.68 20.55 -5.19
N GLN A 88 6.52 19.79 -4.10
CA GLN A 88 5.61 18.64 -4.07
C GLN A 88 4.17 19.19 -3.99
N GLY A 89 3.42 19.05 -5.07
CA GLY A 89 1.99 19.39 -5.10
C GLY A 89 1.21 18.61 -4.05
N ALA A 90 0.07 19.15 -3.62
CA ALA A 90 -0.80 18.47 -2.65
C ALA A 90 -1.17 17.06 -3.15
N PRO A 91 -1.15 16.03 -2.28
CA PRO A 91 -1.51 14.67 -2.70
C PRO A 91 -2.89 14.64 -3.35
N GLN A 92 -2.96 14.08 -4.57
CA GLN A 92 -4.22 13.99 -5.31
C GLN A 92 -5.13 12.97 -4.64
N SER A 93 -6.41 13.34 -4.47
CA SER A 93 -7.44 12.42 -3.98
C SER A 93 -8.35 12.01 -5.14
N ILE A 94 -8.65 10.72 -5.20
CA ILE A 94 -9.50 10.11 -6.22
C ILE A 94 -10.79 9.66 -5.55
N ASP A 95 -11.91 10.15 -6.05
CA ASP A 95 -13.22 9.61 -5.71
C ASP A 95 -13.56 8.48 -6.69
N TRP A 96 -13.87 7.30 -6.16
CA TRP A 96 -14.08 6.09 -6.94
C TRP A 96 -15.35 5.37 -6.52
N GLU A 97 -16.00 4.72 -7.49
CA GLU A 97 -17.15 3.84 -7.27
C GLU A 97 -16.93 2.53 -8.02
N VAL A 98 -17.19 1.41 -7.34
CA VAL A 98 -17.17 0.06 -7.90
C VAL A 98 -18.57 -0.53 -7.78
N ARG A 99 -19.24 -0.76 -8.90
CA ARG A 99 -20.49 -1.51 -8.97
C ARG A 99 -20.21 -2.96 -9.25
N VAL A 100 -20.84 -3.84 -8.49
CA VAL A 100 -20.71 -5.27 -8.69
C VAL A 100 -21.96 -5.75 -9.40
N VAL A 101 -21.79 -6.24 -10.62
CA VAL A 101 -22.86 -6.72 -11.49
C VAL A 101 -22.77 -8.23 -11.57
N HIS A 102 -23.81 -8.92 -11.11
CA HIS A 102 -23.96 -10.37 -11.24
C HIS A 102 -25.14 -10.66 -12.17
N ALA A 103 -24.91 -11.47 -13.21
CA ALA A 103 -25.93 -11.81 -14.22
C ALA A 103 -26.68 -10.59 -14.83
N GLY A 104 -25.99 -9.45 -14.97
CA GLY A 104 -26.54 -8.21 -15.53
C GLY A 104 -27.32 -7.31 -14.55
N GLN A 105 -27.41 -7.68 -13.27
CA GLN A 105 -28.00 -6.84 -12.22
C GLN A 105 -26.91 -6.33 -11.26
N THR A 106 -26.96 -5.06 -10.89
CA THR A 106 -26.12 -4.52 -9.81
C THR A 106 -26.55 -5.14 -8.49
N VAL A 107 -25.67 -5.93 -7.88
CA VAL A 107 -25.87 -6.60 -6.59
C VAL A 107 -25.16 -5.90 -5.42
N ASP A 108 -24.23 -4.99 -5.72
CA ASP A 108 -23.48 -4.23 -4.71
C ASP A 108 -22.92 -2.93 -5.28
N THR A 109 -22.54 -2.00 -4.42
CA THR A 109 -21.85 -0.75 -4.80
C THR A 109 -20.97 -0.26 -3.66
N PHE A 110 -19.67 -0.12 -3.94
CA PHE A 110 -18.67 0.43 -3.03
C PHE A 110 -18.28 1.83 -3.50
N HIS A 111 -18.10 2.76 -2.57
CA HIS A 111 -17.72 4.15 -2.86
C HIS A 111 -16.83 4.70 -1.76
N GLN A 112 -15.70 5.31 -2.14
CA GLN A 112 -14.80 6.05 -1.25
C GLN A 112 -14.02 7.12 -2.02
N THR A 113 -13.51 8.10 -1.28
CA THR A 113 -12.39 8.93 -1.73
C THR A 113 -11.08 8.35 -1.16
N THR A 114 -10.04 8.20 -1.99
CA THR A 114 -8.72 7.68 -1.59
C THR A 114 -7.59 8.48 -2.22
N THR A 115 -6.58 8.83 -1.43
CA THR A 115 -5.39 9.55 -1.90
C THR A 115 -4.47 8.64 -2.72
N VAL A 116 -3.91 9.17 -3.81
CA VAL A 116 -2.95 8.46 -4.67
C VAL A 116 -1.76 7.93 -3.85
N GLY A 117 -1.40 6.67 -4.10
CA GLY A 117 -0.38 5.93 -3.35
C GLY A 117 -0.89 5.26 -2.06
N GLN A 118 -2.18 5.41 -1.71
CA GLN A 118 -2.83 4.67 -0.62
C GLN A 118 -3.80 3.62 -1.17
N SER A 119 -4.14 2.64 -0.33
CA SER A 119 -5.20 1.68 -0.58
C SER A 119 -6.31 1.80 0.47
N ARG A 120 -7.54 1.49 0.08
CA ARG A 120 -8.69 1.33 0.99
C ARG A 120 -9.42 0.04 0.67
N THR A 121 -9.69 -0.73 1.70
CA THR A 121 -10.55 -1.91 1.66
C THR A 121 -11.89 -1.55 2.28
N ASP A 122 -12.96 -1.87 1.58
CA ASP A 122 -14.32 -1.86 2.08
C ASP A 122 -14.90 -3.28 2.03
N SER A 123 -15.90 -3.59 2.84
CA SER A 123 -16.44 -4.95 2.97
C SER A 123 -17.91 -4.95 3.37
N HIS A 124 -18.74 -5.52 2.50
CA HIS A 124 -20.17 -5.66 2.71
C HIS A 124 -20.55 -7.12 2.99
N THR A 125 -21.46 -7.30 3.94
CA THR A 125 -22.11 -8.60 4.19
C THR A 125 -23.51 -8.56 3.61
N TYR A 126 -23.88 -9.59 2.85
CA TYR A 126 -25.20 -9.72 2.22
C TYR A 126 -25.83 -11.09 2.50
N VAL A 127 -27.16 -11.09 2.64
CA VAL A 127 -27.96 -12.32 2.80
C VAL A 127 -28.16 -12.96 1.42
N VAL A 128 -27.87 -14.25 1.32
CA VAL A 128 -28.10 -15.05 0.10
C VAL A 128 -29.60 -15.17 -0.17
N ARG A 129 -29.98 -15.03 -1.44
CA ARG A 129 -31.33 -15.28 -1.93
C ARG A 129 -31.26 -16.16 -3.16
N LEU A 130 -32.09 -17.20 -3.20
CA LEU A 130 -32.34 -17.94 -4.44
C LEU A 130 -33.26 -17.11 -5.36
N PRO A 131 -33.15 -17.23 -6.69
CA PRO A 131 -34.06 -16.60 -7.64
C PRO A 131 -35.53 -16.99 -7.43
N ALA A 132 -36.43 -16.08 -7.78
CA ALA A 132 -37.86 -16.39 -7.85
C ALA A 132 -38.12 -17.46 -8.92
N GLY A 133 -38.81 -18.54 -8.55
CA GLY A 133 -39.09 -19.68 -9.44
C GLY A 133 -38.31 -20.95 -9.12
N CYS A 134 -37.34 -20.91 -8.20
CA CYS A 134 -36.76 -22.14 -7.68
C CYS A 134 -37.83 -23.02 -6.99
N PRO A 135 -37.80 -24.35 -7.21
CA PRO A 135 -38.79 -25.25 -6.63
C PRO A 135 -38.69 -25.27 -5.10
N ALA A 136 -39.78 -25.62 -4.43
CA ALA A 136 -39.79 -25.85 -3.00
C ALA A 136 -38.87 -27.04 -2.66
N SER A 137 -37.65 -26.74 -2.24
CA SER A 137 -36.62 -27.70 -1.85
C SER A 137 -36.28 -27.56 -0.36
N VAL A 138 -35.62 -28.57 0.19
CA VAL A 138 -35.05 -28.52 1.55
C VAL A 138 -34.10 -27.32 1.66
N GLU A 139 -33.35 -27.04 0.60
CA GLU A 139 -32.41 -25.93 0.53
C GLU A 139 -33.10 -24.56 0.45
N ALA A 140 -34.14 -24.40 -0.36
CA ALA A 140 -34.94 -23.18 -0.39
C ALA A 140 -35.58 -22.88 0.98
N SER A 141 -36.04 -23.92 1.68
CA SER A 141 -36.54 -23.82 3.05
C SER A 141 -35.43 -23.43 4.04
N ALA A 142 -34.23 -24.00 3.89
CA ALA A 142 -33.08 -23.69 4.73
C ALA A 142 -32.58 -22.25 4.53
N VAL A 143 -32.55 -21.75 3.29
CA VAL A 143 -32.21 -20.36 2.97
C VAL A 143 -33.24 -19.40 3.56
N ALA A 144 -34.53 -19.70 3.44
CA ALA A 144 -35.60 -18.88 4.02
C ALA A 144 -35.54 -18.83 5.56
N ALA A 145 -35.23 -19.96 6.20
CA ALA A 145 -35.17 -20.09 7.66
C ALA A 145 -33.90 -19.50 8.27
N MET A 146 -32.72 -19.82 7.72
CA MET A 146 -31.42 -19.47 8.31
C MET A 146 -30.81 -18.18 7.76
N LYS A 147 -31.26 -17.72 6.57
CA LYS A 147 -30.75 -16.52 5.89
C LYS A 147 -29.21 -16.47 5.83
N PRO A 148 -28.55 -17.49 5.24
CA PRO A 148 -27.10 -17.58 5.21
C PRO A 148 -26.49 -16.32 4.58
N GLU A 149 -25.41 -15.84 5.19
CA GLU A 149 -24.73 -14.61 4.76
C GLU A 149 -23.47 -14.93 3.92
N ARG A 150 -23.03 -13.92 3.18
CA ARG A 150 -21.79 -13.88 2.40
C ARG A 150 -21.12 -12.55 2.62
N THR A 151 -19.80 -12.50 2.47
CA THR A 151 -19.04 -11.26 2.51
C THR A 151 -18.40 -11.02 1.16
N ARG A 152 -18.39 -9.76 0.73
CA ARG A 152 -17.66 -9.25 -0.41
C ARG A 152 -16.76 -8.12 0.06
N SER A 153 -15.47 -8.23 -0.25
CA SER A 153 -14.45 -7.24 0.08
C SER A 153 -13.84 -6.70 -1.21
N VAL A 154 -13.73 -5.37 -1.30
CA VAL A 154 -13.11 -4.67 -2.42
C VAL A 154 -12.03 -3.75 -1.87
N THR A 155 -10.80 -3.95 -2.34
CA THR A 155 -9.65 -3.09 -2.08
C THR A 155 -9.32 -2.31 -3.34
N VAL A 156 -9.30 -0.98 -3.25
CA VAL A 156 -8.91 -0.09 -4.35
C VAL A 156 -7.70 0.74 -3.92
N ALA A 157 -6.71 0.84 -4.79
CA ALA A 157 -5.53 1.68 -4.59
C ALA A 157 -5.27 2.55 -5.84
N PRO A 158 -5.52 3.87 -5.80
CA PRO A 158 -5.16 4.75 -6.89
C PRO A 158 -3.64 4.90 -6.98
N LEU A 159 -3.07 4.53 -8.14
CA LEU A 159 -1.63 4.46 -8.34
C LEU A 159 -1.05 5.76 -8.90
N TYR A 160 -1.71 6.33 -9.91
CA TYR A 160 -1.36 7.60 -10.54
C TYR A 160 -2.52 8.12 -11.41
N VAL A 161 -2.41 9.37 -11.83
CA VAL A 161 -3.31 10.04 -12.78
C VAL A 161 -2.49 10.43 -14.01
N ASP A 162 -3.01 10.15 -15.19
CA ASP A 162 -2.48 10.62 -16.48
C ASP A 162 -3.59 11.28 -17.30
N GLY A 163 -3.54 12.60 -17.42
CA GLY A 163 -4.60 13.41 -18.03
C GLY A 163 -5.97 13.17 -17.37
N SER A 164 -6.92 12.62 -18.16
CA SER A 164 -8.27 12.24 -17.70
C SER A 164 -8.41 10.77 -17.32
N THR A 165 -7.30 10.03 -17.20
CA THR A 165 -7.27 8.61 -16.84
C THR A 165 -6.69 8.43 -15.45
N VAL A 166 -7.37 7.68 -14.60
CA VAL A 166 -6.86 7.24 -13.30
C VAL A 166 -6.47 5.77 -13.39
N THR A 167 -5.26 5.42 -12.97
CA THR A 167 -4.84 4.02 -12.89
C THR A 167 -5.07 3.51 -11.47
N LEU A 168 -5.90 2.47 -11.33
CA LEU A 168 -6.23 1.84 -10.05
C LEU A 168 -5.67 0.42 -9.99
N ALA A 169 -5.06 0.02 -8.88
CA ALA A 169 -5.03 -1.41 -8.52
C ALA A 169 -6.33 -1.78 -7.82
N LEU A 170 -6.89 -2.95 -8.18
CA LEU A 170 -8.02 -3.56 -7.50
C LEU A 170 -7.63 -4.94 -6.97
N ASP A 171 -8.09 -5.28 -5.78
CA ASP A 171 -8.13 -6.65 -5.24
C ASP A 171 -9.54 -6.91 -4.70
N VAL A 172 -10.16 -8.00 -5.11
CA VAL A 172 -11.51 -8.40 -4.68
C VAL A 172 -11.50 -9.81 -4.12
N GLN A 173 -12.24 -10.00 -3.04
CA GLN A 173 -12.40 -11.28 -2.37
C GLN A 173 -13.87 -11.47 -2.03
N GLU A 174 -14.45 -12.60 -2.42
CA GLU A 174 -15.89 -12.81 -2.36
C GLU A 174 -16.21 -14.29 -2.21
N THR A 175 -17.31 -14.62 -1.51
CA THR A 175 -17.90 -15.95 -1.57
C THR A 175 -19.09 -15.95 -2.54
N VAL A 176 -18.93 -16.62 -3.68
CA VAL A 176 -19.98 -16.78 -4.71
C VAL A 176 -20.63 -18.16 -4.58
N ASP A 177 -21.91 -18.26 -4.97
CA ASP A 177 -22.65 -19.52 -5.01
C ASP A 177 -22.77 -20.00 -6.46
N ASP A 178 -21.94 -20.99 -6.84
CA ASP A 178 -21.73 -21.43 -8.24
C ASP A 178 -22.79 -22.44 -8.76
N GLY A 179 -23.92 -22.56 -8.06
CA GLY A 179 -24.99 -23.51 -8.38
C GLY A 179 -25.74 -23.19 -9.68
N ASP A 180 -26.78 -23.98 -9.96
CA ASP A 180 -27.73 -23.72 -11.05
C ASP A 180 -28.64 -22.50 -10.83
N GLY A 181 -28.39 -21.75 -9.75
CA GLY A 181 -29.21 -20.68 -9.21
C GLY A 181 -30.15 -21.16 -8.09
N CYS A 182 -30.52 -22.45 -8.06
CA CYS A 182 -31.47 -22.99 -7.09
C CYS A 182 -30.83 -23.88 -6.01
N SER A 183 -29.57 -24.29 -6.20
CA SER A 183 -28.70 -24.81 -5.13
C SER A 183 -27.65 -23.80 -4.69
N LEU A 184 -27.26 -23.85 -3.42
CA LEU A 184 -26.08 -23.15 -2.92
C LEU A 184 -24.85 -24.04 -3.10
N SER A 185 -23.82 -23.47 -3.69
CA SER A 185 -22.51 -24.11 -3.82
C SER A 185 -21.45 -23.05 -3.52
N PRO A 186 -21.35 -22.62 -2.25
CA PRO A 186 -20.50 -21.51 -1.86
C PRO A 186 -19.03 -21.86 -2.04
N ARG A 187 -18.31 -20.99 -2.74
CA ARG A 187 -16.86 -21.05 -2.88
C ARG A 187 -16.27 -19.65 -2.77
N GLN A 188 -15.05 -19.58 -2.25
CA GLN A 188 -14.31 -18.32 -2.22
C GLN A 188 -13.63 -18.09 -3.57
N ILE A 189 -13.71 -16.86 -4.07
CA ILE A 189 -12.92 -16.35 -5.18
C ILE A 189 -12.04 -15.19 -4.70
N SER A 190 -10.92 -15.02 -5.38
CA SER A 190 -10.07 -13.84 -5.28
C SER A 190 -9.63 -13.47 -6.69
N ALA A 191 -9.68 -12.17 -7.01
CA ALA A 191 -9.23 -11.65 -8.29
C ALA A 191 -8.59 -10.27 -8.07
N SER A 192 -7.56 -9.96 -8.84
CA SER A 192 -6.85 -8.69 -8.71
C SER A 192 -6.53 -8.14 -10.10
N HIS A 193 -6.54 -6.82 -10.24
CA HIS A 193 -6.10 -6.11 -11.44
C HIS A 193 -5.05 -5.07 -11.04
N PRO A 194 -3.78 -5.21 -11.47
CA PRO A 194 -2.67 -4.41 -10.90
C PRO A 194 -2.60 -2.97 -11.42
N GLY A 195 -3.37 -2.61 -12.45
CA GLY A 195 -3.37 -1.25 -13.03
C GLY A 195 -4.50 -1.06 -14.04
N LEU A 196 -5.74 -1.02 -13.57
CA LEU A 196 -6.93 -0.75 -14.38
C LEU A 196 -6.93 0.73 -14.75
N ALA A 197 -6.86 1.02 -16.05
CA ALA A 197 -6.97 2.38 -16.57
C ALA A 197 -8.45 2.78 -16.67
N VAL A 198 -8.90 3.60 -15.73
CA VAL A 198 -10.29 4.08 -15.63
C VAL A 198 -10.37 5.50 -16.16
N ARG A 199 -11.25 5.75 -17.14
CA ARG A 199 -11.45 7.09 -17.71
C ARG A 199 -12.48 7.86 -16.90
N ALA A 200 -12.26 9.16 -16.69
CA ALA A 200 -13.13 10.00 -15.86
C ALA A 200 -14.53 10.25 -16.46
N ASP A 201 -14.74 9.96 -17.74
CA ASP A 201 -15.98 10.20 -18.49
C ASP A 201 -16.97 9.01 -18.49
N GLY A 202 -16.62 7.86 -17.89
CA GLY A 202 -17.49 6.69 -17.96
C GLY A 202 -17.16 5.55 -16.99
N TRP A 203 -17.86 4.43 -17.23
CA TRP A 203 -17.63 3.16 -16.55
C TRP A 203 -16.61 2.32 -17.32
N THR A 204 -15.70 1.69 -16.59
CA THR A 204 -14.73 0.72 -17.09
C THR A 204 -15.09 -0.65 -16.54
N ASP A 205 -15.48 -1.58 -17.41
CA ASP A 205 -15.83 -2.95 -17.00
C ASP A 205 -14.56 -3.80 -16.82
N TRP A 206 -14.45 -4.48 -15.69
CA TRP A 206 -13.45 -5.50 -15.42
C TRP A 206 -14.13 -6.77 -14.89
N ALA A 207 -13.75 -7.94 -15.44
CA ALA A 207 -14.23 -9.23 -14.97
C ALA A 207 -13.08 -10.08 -14.42
N PRO A 208 -13.30 -10.88 -13.36
CA PRO A 208 -12.37 -11.93 -12.96
C PRO A 208 -12.03 -12.88 -14.13
N ALA A 209 -10.86 -13.52 -14.06
CA ALA A 209 -10.53 -14.61 -14.97
C ALA A 209 -11.48 -15.81 -14.83
N ASP A 210 -12.10 -15.94 -13.65
CA ASP A 210 -13.14 -16.91 -13.35
C ASP A 210 -14.48 -16.50 -14.00
N LYS A 211 -14.83 -17.19 -15.09
CA LYS A 211 -16.06 -16.94 -15.84
C LYS A 211 -17.29 -17.63 -15.25
N THR A 212 -17.15 -18.63 -14.36
CA THR A 212 -18.32 -19.30 -13.77
C THR A 212 -18.95 -18.46 -12.67
N ALA A 213 -18.17 -17.58 -12.03
CA ALA A 213 -18.65 -16.58 -11.08
C ALA A 213 -19.63 -15.54 -11.68
N ARG A 214 -19.66 -15.34 -13.02
CA ARG A 214 -20.59 -14.41 -13.72
C ARG A 214 -20.61 -12.97 -13.18
N LEU A 215 -19.49 -12.51 -12.61
CA LEU A 215 -19.31 -11.17 -12.06
C LEU A 215 -18.63 -10.22 -13.04
N VAL A 216 -19.10 -8.98 -13.06
CA VAL A 216 -18.43 -7.83 -13.67
C VAL A 216 -18.35 -6.71 -12.63
N TYR A 217 -17.17 -6.17 -12.41
CA TYR A 217 -16.92 -4.98 -11.62
C TYR A 217 -16.87 -3.79 -12.58
N GLN A 218 -17.92 -2.97 -12.57
CA GLN A 218 -17.90 -1.70 -13.29
C GLN A 218 -17.22 -0.67 -12.38
N VAL A 219 -16.17 -0.02 -12.87
CA VAL A 219 -15.37 0.93 -12.08
C VAL A 219 -15.43 2.31 -12.71
N ARG A 220 -15.67 3.34 -11.92
CA ARG A 220 -15.47 4.75 -12.31
C ARG A 220 -14.62 5.46 -11.27
N ALA A 221 -13.84 6.44 -11.71
CA ALA A 221 -12.97 7.21 -10.84
C ALA A 221 -12.77 8.63 -11.40
N HIS A 222 -12.70 9.62 -10.52
CA HIS A 222 -12.40 10.99 -10.89
C HIS A 222 -11.49 11.66 -9.86
N VAL A 223 -10.70 12.63 -10.30
CA VAL A 223 -9.86 13.44 -9.40
C VAL A 223 -10.75 14.42 -8.66
N VAL A 224 -10.65 14.44 -7.33
CA VAL A 224 -11.30 15.47 -6.50
C VAL A 224 -10.54 16.78 -6.68
N ALA A 225 -11.25 17.86 -7.03
CA ALA A 225 -10.67 19.19 -7.11
C ALA A 225 -10.27 19.68 -5.71
N ASN A 226 -9.05 20.25 -5.62
CA ASN A 226 -8.53 20.94 -4.43
C ASN A 226 -8.82 22.44 -4.48
#